data_AF-A0A1G6XAG7-F1
#
_entry.id   AF-A0A1G6XAG7-F1
#
_cell.length_a   1.000
_cell.length_b   1.000
_cell.length_c   1.000
_cell.angle_alpha   90.00
_cell.angle_beta   90.00
_cell.angle_gamma   90.00
#
_symmetry.space_group_name_H-M   'P 1'
#
loop_
_entity.id
_entity.type
_entity.pdbx_description
1 polymer ?
#
loop_
_entity_poly.entity_id
_entity_poly.type
_entity_poly.pdbx_seq_one_letter_code
_entity_poly.pdbx_strand_id
1 'polypeptide(L)'
;MTIDEAMEFFKGKTQIINRLQPLQEVGLGYIGMGQSSNTLSGGEAQRVKLASFLGKGGTKSGDQVLFIFDEPTTGLHFHDISKLLHSINALIDQGHSVIIIEHNTEVIQSADWVIDLGPEGGNKGGHLTFAGTPEDLAKKMGNYTADYLREGFA
;
A
#
# COMPACT_ATOMS: atom_id res chain seq x y z
N MET A 1 13.57 -20.61 10.24
CA MET A 1 12.94 -20.67 8.91
C MET A 1 12.05 -19.47 8.73
N THR A 2 12.68 -18.39 8.26
CA THR A 2 12.00 -17.22 7.72
C THR A 2 11.32 -17.56 6.40
N ILE A 3 10.52 -16.63 5.86
CA ILE A 3 9.94 -16.78 4.52
C ILE A 3 11.05 -16.90 3.46
N ASP A 4 12.10 -16.08 3.53
CA ASP A 4 13.23 -16.13 2.60
C ASP A 4 13.99 -17.47 2.67
N GLU A 5 14.26 -17.96 3.88
CA GLU A 5 14.86 -19.28 4.09
C GLU A 5 13.97 -20.40 3.53
N ALA A 6 12.65 -20.29 3.72
CA ALA A 6 11.68 -21.27 3.21
C ALA A 6 11.59 -21.26 1.68
N MET A 7 11.66 -20.08 1.05
CA MET A 7 11.67 -19.94 -0.40
C MET A 7 12.87 -20.66 -1.03
N GLU A 8 14.07 -20.53 -0.44
CA GLU A 8 15.24 -21.26 -0.93
C GLU A 8 15.16 -22.77 -0.59
N PHE A 9 14.66 -23.12 0.61
CA PHE A 9 14.50 -24.52 1.01
C PHE A 9 13.52 -25.30 0.12
N PHE A 10 12.40 -24.67 -0.25
CA PHE A 10 11.36 -25.29 -1.09
C PHE A 10 11.53 -25.01 -2.58
N LYS A 11 12.72 -24.59 -3.02
CA LYS A 11 13.04 -24.35 -4.43
C LYS A 11 12.66 -25.55 -5.29
N GLY A 12 11.90 -25.30 -6.35
CA GLY A 12 11.35 -26.35 -7.24
C GLY A 12 10.03 -26.97 -6.77
N LYS A 13 9.52 -26.63 -5.58
CA LYS A 13 8.14 -26.96 -5.15
C LYS A 13 7.20 -25.80 -5.47
N THR A 14 6.85 -25.66 -6.74
CA THR A 14 6.08 -24.52 -7.27
C THR A 14 4.81 -24.19 -6.49
N GLN A 15 4.09 -25.19 -5.98
CA GLN A 15 2.88 -24.94 -5.18
C GLN A 15 3.15 -24.23 -3.84
N ILE A 16 4.29 -24.53 -3.19
CA ILE A 16 4.68 -23.92 -1.92
C ILE A 16 5.22 -22.52 -2.19
N ILE A 17 6.12 -22.39 -3.16
CA ILE A 17 6.70 -21.11 -3.58
C ILE A 17 5.61 -20.10 -3.95
N ASN A 18 4.61 -20.51 -4.74
CA ASN A 18 3.50 -19.62 -5.11
C ASN A 18 2.65 -19.13 -3.92
N ARG A 19 2.67 -19.84 -2.78
CA ARG A 19 1.98 -19.40 -1.55
C ARG A 19 2.85 -18.52 -0.66
N LEU A 20 4.18 -18.68 -0.72
CA LEU A 20 5.14 -17.91 0.05
C LEU A 20 5.55 -16.60 -0.65
N GLN A 21 5.55 -16.59 -1.99
CA GLN A 21 5.96 -15.45 -2.80
C GLN A 21 5.19 -14.15 -2.45
N PRO A 22 3.85 -14.15 -2.26
CA PRO A 22 3.14 -12.92 -1.88
C PRO A 22 3.62 -12.32 -0.56
N LEU A 23 4.05 -13.15 0.41
CA LEU A 23 4.61 -12.68 1.68
C LEU A 23 5.96 -11.99 1.48
N GLN A 24 6.78 -12.50 0.55
CA GLN A 24 8.05 -11.88 0.22
C GLN A 24 7.86 -10.55 -0.54
N GLU A 25 6.91 -10.52 -1.49
CA GLU A 25 6.59 -9.33 -2.31
C GLU A 25 6.13 -8.15 -1.46
N VAL A 26 5.36 -8.39 -0.40
CA VAL A 26 4.96 -7.36 0.56
C VAL A 26 6.06 -6.99 1.57
N GLY A 27 7.27 -7.56 1.44
CA GLY A 27 8.42 -7.26 2.29
C GLY A 27 8.50 -8.03 3.61
N LEU A 28 7.79 -9.14 3.76
CA LEU A 28 7.80 -9.98 4.98
C LEU A 28 8.76 -11.18 4.88
N GLY A 29 9.78 -11.11 4.02
CA GLY A 29 10.81 -12.15 3.84
C GLY A 29 11.48 -12.60 5.15
N TYR A 30 11.62 -11.67 6.11
CA TYR A 30 12.30 -11.89 7.39
C TYR A 30 11.42 -12.58 8.46
N ILE A 31 10.10 -12.64 8.28
CA ILE A 31 9.19 -13.21 9.29
C ILE A 31 9.32 -14.73 9.33
N GLY A 32 9.27 -15.32 10.52
CA GLY A 32 9.23 -16.77 10.69
C GLY A 32 7.89 -17.38 10.22
N MET A 33 7.90 -18.46 9.43
CA MET A 33 6.67 -19.12 8.95
C MET A 33 5.68 -19.52 10.06
N GLY A 34 6.18 -19.80 11.27
CA GLY A 34 5.39 -20.17 12.45
C GLY A 34 5.25 -19.05 13.49
N GLN A 35 5.61 -17.81 13.14
CA GLN A 35 5.51 -16.68 14.06
C GLN A 35 4.05 -16.46 14.46
N SER A 36 3.82 -16.27 15.76
CA SER A 36 2.47 -16.05 16.28
C SER A 36 1.90 -14.74 15.77
N SER A 37 0.63 -14.75 15.35
CA SER A 37 -0.08 -13.54 14.91
C SER A 37 -0.08 -12.44 15.97
N ASN A 38 -0.06 -12.83 17.25
CA ASN A 38 -0.09 -11.89 18.39
C ASN A 38 1.26 -11.19 18.61
N THR A 39 2.32 -11.64 17.93
CA THR A 39 3.66 -11.05 18.00
C THR A 39 4.00 -10.19 16.78
N LEU A 40 3.08 -10.06 15.83
CA LEU A 40 3.24 -9.17 14.68
C LEU A 40 2.93 -7.74 15.08
N SER A 41 3.74 -6.79 14.60
CA SER A 41 3.38 -5.38 14.61
C SER A 41 2.15 -5.13 13.74
N GLY A 42 1.48 -3.99 13.94
CA GLY A 42 0.31 -3.61 13.14
C GLY A 42 0.61 -3.61 11.63
N GLY A 43 1.75 -3.03 11.23
CA GLY A 43 2.18 -3.00 9.83
C GLY A 43 2.55 -4.38 9.26
N GLU A 44 3.06 -5.30 10.07
CA GLU A 44 3.27 -6.69 9.63
C GLU A 44 1.94 -7.42 9.44
N ALA A 45 1.01 -7.29 10.38
CA ALA A 45 -0.32 -7.90 10.26
C ALA A 45 -1.07 -7.38 9.02
N GLN A 46 -0.97 -6.09 8.73
CA GLN A 46 -1.52 -5.49 7.52
C GLN A 46 -0.90 -6.07 6.25
N ARG A 47 0.43 -6.21 6.20
CA ARG A 47 1.13 -6.80 5.05
C ARG A 47 0.81 -8.29 4.87
N VAL A 48 0.64 -9.06 5.95
CA VAL A 48 0.16 -10.45 5.86
C VAL A 48 -1.24 -10.50 5.23
N LYS A 49 -2.13 -9.59 5.63
CA LYS A 49 -3.46 -9.49 5.03
C LYS A 49 -3.38 -9.12 3.55
N LEU A 50 -2.54 -8.16 3.17
CA LEU A 50 -2.29 -7.79 1.78
C LEU A 50 -1.80 -8.98 0.93
N ALA A 51 -0.80 -9.71 1.43
CA ALA A 51 -0.28 -10.91 0.78
C ALA A 51 -1.36 -11.99 0.57
N SER A 52 -2.32 -12.11 1.48
CA SER A 52 -3.42 -13.08 1.35
C SER A 52 -4.37 -12.77 0.19
N PHE A 53 -4.54 -11.50 -0.18
CA PHE A 53 -5.33 -11.07 -1.33
C PHE A 53 -4.55 -11.14 -2.64
N LEU A 54 -3.24 -10.87 -2.61
CA LEU A 54 -2.35 -11.05 -3.77
C LEU A 54 -2.19 -12.53 -4.15
N GLY A 55 -2.22 -13.42 -3.15
CA GLY A 55 -2.28 -14.85 -3.40
C GLY A 55 -3.58 -15.26 -4.07
N LYS A 56 -3.52 -16.29 -4.93
CA LYS A 56 -4.65 -16.88 -5.67
C LYS A 56 -5.84 -17.41 -4.81
N GLY A 57 -5.83 -17.19 -3.50
CA GLY A 57 -6.83 -17.65 -2.55
C GLY A 57 -7.75 -16.56 -1.98
N GLY A 58 -7.51 -15.27 -2.25
CA GLY A 58 -8.26 -14.18 -1.61
C GLY A 58 -9.62 -13.85 -2.26
N THR A 59 -9.74 -14.00 -3.57
CA THR A 59 -10.94 -13.64 -4.34
C THR A 59 -11.25 -14.72 -5.37
N LYS A 60 -12.54 -15.02 -5.58
CA LYS A 60 -12.94 -15.88 -6.71
C LYS A 60 -12.66 -15.09 -7.98
N SER A 61 -12.20 -15.76 -9.05
CA SER A 61 -12.02 -15.11 -10.35
C SER A 61 -13.30 -14.35 -10.73
N GLY A 62 -13.23 -13.01 -10.74
CA GLY A 62 -14.34 -12.11 -11.07
C GLY A 62 -14.81 -11.18 -9.96
N ASP A 63 -14.41 -11.38 -8.70
CA ASP A 63 -14.79 -10.47 -7.61
C ASP A 63 -13.94 -9.18 -7.66
N GLN A 64 -14.59 -8.02 -7.75
CA GLN A 64 -13.95 -6.71 -7.64
C GLN A 64 -14.12 -6.20 -6.21
N VAL A 65 -13.00 -6.06 -5.49
CA VAL A 65 -12.97 -5.61 -4.09
C VAL A 65 -12.46 -4.17 -4.01
N LEU A 66 -13.09 -3.36 -3.16
CA LEU A 66 -12.58 -2.04 -2.77
C LEU A 66 -11.75 -2.18 -1.49
N PHE A 67 -10.46 -1.91 -1.59
CA PHE A 67 -9.56 -1.84 -0.44
C PHE A 67 -9.49 -0.41 0.08
N ILE A 68 -9.54 -0.26 1.40
CA ILE A 68 -9.35 1.03 2.07
C ILE A 68 -8.21 0.86 3.06
N PHE A 69 -7.18 1.68 2.91
CA PHE A 69 -6.02 1.73 3.80
C PHE A 69 -5.97 3.07 4.52
N ASP A 70 -5.78 3.01 5.83
CA ASP A 70 -5.65 4.18 6.70
C ASP A 70 -4.18 4.30 7.14
N GLU A 71 -3.49 5.32 6.61
CA GLU A 71 -2.07 5.61 6.81
C GLU A 71 -1.14 4.38 6.76
N PRO A 72 -1.16 3.60 5.67
CA PRO A 72 -0.41 2.36 5.55
C PRO A 72 1.12 2.54 5.59
N THR A 73 1.64 3.76 5.43
CA THR A 73 3.08 4.04 5.55
C THR A 73 3.53 4.30 6.98
N THR A 74 2.62 4.34 7.96
CA THR A 74 2.95 4.59 9.37
C THR A 74 4.01 3.60 9.88
N GLY A 75 5.17 4.14 10.27
CA GLY A 75 6.28 3.35 10.81
C GLY A 75 7.07 2.55 9.75
N LEU A 76 6.80 2.75 8.46
CA LEU A 76 7.62 2.18 7.38
C LEU A 76 8.81 3.09 7.08
N HIS A 77 9.95 2.45 6.82
CA HIS A 77 11.12 3.12 6.26
C HIS A 77 10.87 3.45 4.77
N PHE A 78 11.47 4.52 4.25
CA PHE A 78 11.29 4.97 2.85
C PHE A 78 11.42 3.83 1.82
N HIS A 79 12.43 2.98 1.99
CA HIS A 79 12.64 1.82 1.11
C HIS A 79 11.46 0.84 1.07
N ASP A 80 10.72 0.68 2.17
CA ASP A 80 9.59 -0.24 2.25
C ASP A 80 8.28 0.35 1.70
N ILE A 81 8.20 1.68 1.55
CA ILE A 81 7.06 2.35 0.88
C ILE A 81 6.98 1.87 -0.57
N SER A 82 8.12 1.77 -1.28
CA SER A 82 8.15 1.27 -2.66
C SER A 82 7.58 -0.16 -2.80
N LYS A 83 7.85 -1.04 -1.82
CA LYS A 83 7.32 -2.41 -1.80
C LYS A 83 5.82 -2.45 -1.53
N LEU A 84 5.36 -1.58 -0.63
CA LEU A 84 3.93 -1.38 -0.35
C LEU A 84 3.21 -0.91 -1.61
N LEU A 85 3.72 0.12 -2.29
CA LEU A 85 3.15 0.64 -3.54
C LEU A 85 3.13 -0.44 -4.64
N HIS A 86 4.21 -1.21 -4.79
CA HIS A 86 4.24 -2.34 -5.72
C HIS A 86 3.12 -3.37 -5.43
N SER A 87 2.92 -3.68 -4.15
CA SER A 87 1.89 -4.62 -3.71
C SER A 87 0.47 -4.07 -3.92
N ILE A 88 0.26 -2.76 -3.74
CA ILE A 88 -1.00 -2.07 -4.02
C ILE A 88 -1.31 -2.10 -5.52
N ASN A 89 -0.32 -1.78 -6.35
CA ASN A 89 -0.47 -1.82 -7.81
C ASN A 89 -0.81 -3.24 -8.29
N ALA A 90 -0.22 -4.27 -7.69
CA ALA A 90 -0.57 -5.65 -8.00
C ALA A 90 -2.03 -6.01 -7.66
N LEU A 91 -2.66 -5.35 -6.67
CA LEU A 91 -4.11 -5.49 -6.44
C LEU A 91 -4.91 -4.78 -7.54
N ILE A 92 -4.49 -3.57 -7.93
CA ILE A 92 -5.14 -2.78 -8.99
C ILE A 92 -5.09 -3.53 -10.33
N ASP A 93 -3.94 -4.14 -10.67
CA ASP A 93 -3.75 -4.97 -11.86
C ASP A 93 -4.66 -6.20 -11.90
N GLN A 94 -5.11 -6.68 -10.73
CA GLN A 94 -6.09 -7.77 -10.62
C GLN A 94 -7.54 -7.28 -10.79
N GLY A 95 -7.75 -5.98 -11.02
CA GLY A 95 -9.06 -5.36 -11.22
C GLY A 95 -9.72 -4.87 -9.93
N HIS A 96 -8.97 -4.76 -8.84
CA HIS A 96 -9.45 -4.18 -7.60
C HIS A 96 -9.33 -2.65 -7.59
N SER A 97 -10.03 -1.99 -6.67
CA SER A 97 -9.88 -0.55 -6.43
C SER A 97 -9.29 -0.32 -5.05
N VAL A 98 -8.48 0.73 -4.92
CA VAL A 98 -7.79 1.06 -3.67
C VAL A 98 -8.02 2.52 -3.33
N ILE A 99 -8.43 2.79 -2.09
CA ILE A 99 -8.45 4.11 -1.47
C ILE A 99 -7.43 4.12 -0.35
N ILE A 100 -6.60 5.16 -0.33
CA ILE A 100 -5.55 5.32 0.67
C ILE A 100 -5.74 6.69 1.31
N ILE A 101 -5.81 6.71 2.64
CA ILE A 101 -5.67 7.92 3.44
C ILE A 101 -4.18 8.04 3.77
N GLU A 102 -3.54 9.11 3.29
CA GLU A 102 -2.11 9.31 3.46
C GLU A 102 -1.75 10.79 3.54
N HIS A 103 -0.60 11.04 4.17
CA HIS A 103 0.11 12.31 4.17
C HIS A 103 1.50 12.20 3.54
N ASN A 104 1.97 10.98 3.25
CA ASN A 104 3.25 10.76 2.58
C ASN A 104 3.20 11.19 1.11
N THR A 105 4.08 12.11 0.72
CA THR A 105 4.09 12.68 -0.64
C THR A 105 4.47 11.67 -1.72
N GLU A 106 5.30 10.67 -1.44
CA GLU A 106 5.64 9.62 -2.44
C GLU A 106 4.41 8.76 -2.79
N VAL A 107 3.54 8.49 -1.80
CA VAL A 107 2.28 7.78 -2.04
C VAL A 107 1.29 8.65 -2.80
N ILE A 108 1.16 9.92 -2.42
CA ILE A 108 0.25 10.85 -3.11
C ILE A 108 0.68 11.06 -4.57
N GLN A 109 1.98 11.18 -4.84
CA GLN A 109 2.52 11.32 -6.21
C GLN A 109 2.27 10.11 -7.09
N SER A 110 2.22 8.91 -6.51
CA SER A 110 2.02 7.66 -7.25
C SER A 110 0.54 7.29 -7.48
N ALA A 111 -0.39 8.09 -6.97
CA ALA A 111 -1.82 7.85 -7.12
C ALA A 111 -2.33 8.25 -8.52
N ASP A 112 -3.27 7.48 -9.06
CA ASP A 112 -3.97 7.86 -10.31
C ASP A 112 -4.93 9.06 -10.11
N TRP A 113 -5.43 9.23 -8.89
CA TRP A 113 -6.40 10.27 -8.53
C TRP A 113 -6.27 10.66 -7.05
N VAL A 114 -6.33 11.96 -6.79
CA VAL A 114 -6.24 12.54 -5.44
C VAL A 114 -7.53 13.28 -5.12
N ILE A 115 -8.04 13.06 -3.91
CA ILE A 115 -9.12 13.84 -3.29
C ILE A 115 -8.50 14.54 -2.09
N ASP A 116 -8.37 15.86 -2.19
CA ASP A 116 -7.81 16.69 -1.13
C ASP A 116 -8.94 17.34 -0.32
N LEU A 117 -8.79 17.31 1.01
CA LEU A 117 -9.75 17.86 1.95
C LEU A 117 -9.10 18.92 2.83
N GLY A 118 -9.86 19.94 3.19
CA GLY A 118 -9.37 21.00 4.07
C GLY A 118 -10.24 22.26 3.98
N PRO A 119 -9.65 23.46 3.87
CA PRO A 119 -8.20 23.73 3.91
C PRO A 119 -7.60 23.47 5.30
N GLU A 120 -8.37 23.66 6.35
CA GLU A 120 -7.92 23.46 7.74
C GLU A 120 -8.49 22.15 8.33
N GLY A 121 -8.08 21.83 9.55
CA GLY A 121 -8.72 20.78 10.36
C GLY A 121 -9.94 21.27 11.17
N GLY A 122 -10.71 20.33 11.72
CA GLY A 122 -11.83 20.60 12.62
C GLY A 122 -12.96 21.40 11.97
N ASN A 123 -13.52 22.37 12.70
CA ASN A 123 -14.67 23.17 12.23
C ASN A 123 -14.38 24.07 11.01
N LYS A 124 -13.12 24.22 10.63
CA LYS A 124 -12.68 25.00 9.47
C LYS A 124 -12.31 24.10 8.27
N GLY A 125 -12.49 22.79 8.42
CA GLY A 125 -12.24 21.79 7.39
C GLY A 125 -13.51 21.16 6.83
N GLY A 126 -13.35 19.99 6.21
CA GLY A 126 -14.46 19.20 5.66
C GLY A 126 -14.91 19.65 4.27
N HIS A 127 -14.15 20.51 3.60
CA HIS A 127 -14.41 20.93 2.23
C HIS A 127 -13.50 20.19 1.26
N LEU A 128 -14.05 19.84 0.10
CA LEU A 128 -13.26 19.37 -1.05
C LEU A 128 -12.45 20.55 -1.60
N THR A 129 -11.14 20.50 -1.41
CA THR A 129 -10.21 21.53 -1.88
C THR A 129 -9.69 21.20 -3.27
N PHE A 130 -9.59 19.93 -3.64
CA PHE A 130 -9.19 19.47 -4.98
C PHE A 130 -9.67 18.03 -5.26
N ALA A 131 -9.93 17.72 -6.54
CA ALA A 131 -10.11 16.37 -7.05
C ALA A 131 -9.54 16.28 -8.47
N GLY A 132 -8.60 15.38 -8.73
CA GLY A 132 -7.88 15.29 -10.01
C GLY A 132 -6.62 14.46 -9.91
N THR A 133 -5.74 14.55 -10.91
CA THR A 133 -4.45 13.86 -10.87
C THR A 133 -3.46 14.58 -9.93
N PRO A 134 -2.42 13.90 -9.42
CA PRO A 134 -1.38 14.53 -8.61
C PRO A 134 -0.67 15.71 -9.31
N GLU A 135 -0.46 15.63 -10.62
CA GLU A 135 0.19 16.69 -11.40
C GLU A 135 -0.67 17.96 -11.47
N ASP A 136 -1.99 17.79 -11.56
CA ASP A 136 -2.91 18.93 -11.54
C ASP A 136 -3.07 19.51 -10.13
N LEU A 137 -2.98 18.67 -9.09
CA LEU A 137 -2.92 19.14 -7.70
C LEU A 137 -1.70 20.02 -7.48
N ALA A 138 -0.52 19.58 -7.92
CA ALA A 138 0.74 20.29 -7.74
C ALA A 138 0.70 21.72 -8.34
N LYS A 139 -0.10 21.97 -9.38
CA LYS A 139 -0.26 23.30 -9.99
C LYS A 139 -1.13 24.26 -9.18
N LYS A 140 -1.88 23.76 -8.18
CA LYS A 140 -2.81 24.57 -7.39
C LYS A 140 -2.06 25.49 -6.43
N MET A 141 -2.41 26.78 -6.44
CA MET A 141 -1.87 27.78 -5.50
C MET A 141 -2.70 27.83 -4.22
N GLY A 142 -2.05 28.03 -3.07
CA GLY A 142 -2.73 28.20 -1.77
C GLY A 142 -3.39 26.92 -1.25
N ASN A 143 -2.79 25.76 -1.54
CA ASN A 143 -3.27 24.46 -1.09
C ASN A 143 -2.10 23.73 -0.42
N TYR A 144 -2.30 23.31 0.84
CA TYR A 144 -1.23 22.73 1.65
C TYR A 144 -0.61 21.49 0.99
N THR A 145 -1.44 20.54 0.57
CA THR A 145 -0.96 19.32 -0.10
C THR A 145 -0.17 19.65 -1.36
N ALA A 146 -0.67 20.56 -2.20
CA ALA A 146 0.02 21.01 -3.41
C ALA A 146 1.38 21.67 -3.12
N ASP A 147 1.49 22.45 -2.05
CA ASP A 147 2.73 23.13 -1.67
C ASP A 147 3.85 22.12 -1.40
N TYR A 148 3.56 21.02 -0.69
CA TYR A 148 4.52 19.94 -0.45
C TYR A 148 4.72 19.02 -1.66
N LEU A 149 3.67 18.81 -2.47
CA LEU A 149 3.75 17.91 -3.62
C LEU A 149 4.64 18.48 -4.75
N ARG A 150 4.69 19.80 -4.90
CA ARG A 150 5.52 20.47 -5.92
C ARG A 150 7.00 20.12 -5.83
N GLU A 151 7.53 19.93 -4.61
CA GLU A 151 8.95 19.60 -4.42
C GLU A 151 9.34 18.27 -5.08
N GLY A 152 8.40 17.32 -5.18
CA GLY A 152 8.66 16.02 -5.82
C GLY A 152 8.44 15.97 -7.34
N PHE A 153 7.78 16.99 -7.91
CA PHE A 153 7.59 17.15 -9.36
C PHE A 153 8.58 18.14 -9.99
N ALA A 154 9.45 18.76 -9.19
CA ALA A 154 10.42 19.76 -9.61
C ALA A 154 11.68 19.17 -10.26
#